data_AF-A0A0N8PQY3-F1
#
_entry.id   AF-A0A0N8PQY3-F1
#
_cell.length_a   1.000
_cell.length_b   1.000
_cell.length_c   1.000
_cell.angle_alpha   90.00
_cell.angle_beta   90.00
_cell.angle_gamma   90.00
#
_symmetry.space_group_name_H-M   'P 1'
#
loop_
_entity.id
_entity.type
_entity.pdbx_description
1 polymer ?
#
loop_
_entity_poly.entity_id
_entity_poly.type
_entity_poly.pdbx_seq_one_letter_code
_entity_poly.pdbx_strand_id
1 'polypeptide(L)'
;QQGQLWRYQNGALLGTPALDLTVGDRVCTNSERGMLGVAVDPDFASNHFIYIYYTYKKFGVCPTGDPTNSQVPVNRVSRFTLSDAHVASGETVLIDTLLSPNGNHNGGDLHFGSDGLLYVSVGDGGSDYAGDSGGAGANDATRDRFILLGKILRITRDGAIPPSNPFQGAGTARCNTTGRTTAGLVCQETFAWGLRNPFRFAFRPGTSQFFINDVGQNAWEEIDQGQAGADYGWNCREGRHTNSTGGKCSPTPPNMVDPIYEYDHSSCSSITGGAFVPAGVWPAEYAGAYLFADYVC
;
A
#
# COMPACT_ATOMS: atom_id res chain seq x y z
N GLN A 1 -7.03 10.76 8.00
CA GLN A 1 -7.92 9.91 8.84
C GLN A 1 -7.48 10.00 10.31
N GLN A 2 -8.38 10.10 11.30
CA GLN A 2 -8.02 10.51 12.68
C GLN A 2 -7.18 9.52 13.52
N GLY A 3 -6.92 8.29 13.08
CA GLY A 3 -6.10 7.35 13.86
C GLY A 3 -6.89 6.46 14.83
N GLN A 4 -8.20 6.32 14.60
CA GLN A 4 -9.08 5.47 15.40
C GLN A 4 -9.66 4.35 14.54
N LEU A 5 -9.70 3.14 15.09
CA LEU A 5 -10.40 2.00 14.51
C LEU A 5 -11.76 1.88 15.21
N TRP A 6 -12.83 1.92 14.43
CA TRP A 6 -14.19 1.79 14.94
C TRP A 6 -14.80 0.44 14.54
N ARG A 7 -15.74 -0.04 15.35
CA ARG A 7 -16.50 -1.25 15.08
C ARG A 7 -17.93 -0.89 14.74
N TYR A 8 -18.41 -1.45 13.64
CA TYR A 8 -19.80 -1.42 13.25
C TYR A 8 -20.40 -2.81 13.47
N GLN A 9 -21.45 -2.90 14.29
CA GLN A 9 -22.06 -4.17 14.66
C GLN A 9 -23.58 -3.99 14.72
N ASN A 10 -24.31 -4.95 14.14
CA ASN A 10 -25.78 -4.98 14.15
C ASN A 10 -26.44 -3.66 13.71
N GLY A 11 -25.89 -3.02 12.67
CA GLY A 11 -26.44 -1.77 12.13
C GLY A 11 -26.07 -0.50 12.91
N ALA A 12 -25.20 -0.57 13.91
CA ALA A 12 -24.76 0.57 14.69
C ALA A 12 -23.24 0.65 14.82
N LEU A 13 -22.71 1.88 14.79
CA LEU A 13 -21.34 2.16 15.22
C LEU A 13 -21.30 2.08 16.75
N LEU A 14 -20.32 1.36 17.30
CA LEU A 14 -20.19 1.25 18.75
C LEU A 14 -19.61 2.55 19.36
N GLY A 15 -20.02 2.86 20.59
CA GLY A 15 -19.71 4.14 21.25
C GLY A 15 -18.24 4.34 21.67
N THR A 16 -17.41 3.30 21.57
CA THR A 16 -15.98 3.36 21.87
C THR A 16 -15.16 2.79 20.71
N PRO A 17 -14.03 3.43 20.33
CA PRO A 17 -13.15 2.88 19.32
C PRO A 17 -12.50 1.59 19.83
N ALA A 18 -12.30 0.63 18.92
CA ALA A 18 -11.57 -0.59 19.18
C ALA A 18 -10.07 -0.32 19.36
N LEU A 19 -9.54 0.71 18.69
CA LEU A 19 -8.16 1.18 18.85
C LEU A 19 -8.15 2.70 18.71
N ASP A 20 -7.43 3.38 19.59
CA ASP A 20 -7.24 4.82 19.52
C ASP A 20 -5.74 5.16 19.58
N LEU A 21 -5.16 5.49 18.42
CA LEU A 21 -3.76 5.91 18.31
C LEU A 21 -3.59 7.44 18.46
N THR A 22 -4.67 8.19 18.68
CA THR A 22 -4.57 9.63 18.99
C THR A 22 -4.04 9.87 20.39
N VAL A 23 -4.25 8.92 21.29
CA VAL A 23 -3.68 8.94 22.64
C VAL A 23 -2.15 8.95 22.52
N GLY A 24 -1.53 10.02 23.02
CA GLY A 24 -0.08 10.22 22.91
C GLY A 24 0.39 10.83 21.58
N ASP A 25 -0.52 11.40 20.79
CA ASP A 25 -0.21 12.18 19.57
C ASP A 25 0.64 11.42 18.53
N ARG A 26 0.36 10.12 18.38
CA ARG A 26 1.22 9.18 17.64
C ARG A 26 1.01 9.22 16.12
N VAL A 27 -0.05 9.84 15.63
CA VAL A 27 -0.48 9.74 14.22
C VAL A 27 -0.40 11.10 13.53
N CYS A 28 0.17 11.12 12.33
CA CYS A 28 0.03 12.27 11.44
C CYS A 28 -1.31 12.17 10.70
N THR A 29 -2.08 13.26 10.70
CA THR A 29 -3.45 13.30 10.13
C THR A 29 -3.62 14.32 9.00
N ASN A 30 -2.52 14.96 8.59
CA ASN A 30 -2.50 15.96 7.54
C ASN A 30 -2.40 15.31 6.14
N SER A 31 -2.97 15.96 5.12
CA SER A 31 -3.06 15.41 3.75
C SER A 31 -3.71 14.01 3.75
N GLU A 32 -3.13 13.03 3.06
CA GLU A 32 -3.65 11.65 3.00
C GLU A 32 -3.18 10.79 4.18
N ARG A 33 -2.50 11.35 5.18
CA ARG A 33 -1.97 10.58 6.32
C ARG A 33 -3.05 10.24 7.34
N GLY A 34 -2.81 9.16 8.08
CA GLY A 34 -3.69 8.73 9.16
C GLY A 34 -3.58 7.24 9.47
N MET A 35 -4.64 6.66 10.02
CA MET A 35 -4.87 5.21 9.96
C MET A 35 -5.57 4.90 8.63
N LEU A 36 -4.90 4.13 7.77
CA LEU A 36 -5.24 3.98 6.35
C LEU A 36 -5.81 2.60 6.02
N GLY A 37 -5.25 1.55 6.63
CA GLY A 37 -5.63 0.17 6.38
C GLY A 37 -5.83 -0.61 7.66
N VAL A 38 -6.73 -1.59 7.56
CA VAL A 38 -6.95 -2.62 8.56
C VAL A 38 -7.13 -3.97 7.89
N ALA A 39 -6.49 -5.01 8.43
CA ALA A 39 -6.75 -6.39 8.07
C ALA A 39 -6.99 -7.22 9.33
N VAL A 40 -7.83 -8.23 9.19
CA VAL A 40 -8.12 -9.23 10.24
C VAL A 40 -7.36 -10.50 9.90
N ASP A 41 -6.71 -11.10 10.88
CA ASP A 41 -5.98 -12.36 10.70
C ASP A 41 -6.94 -13.49 10.24
N PRO A 42 -6.55 -14.37 9.30
CA PRO A 42 -7.38 -15.51 8.92
C PRO A 42 -7.70 -16.45 10.09
N ASP A 43 -6.81 -16.53 11.08
CA ASP A 43 -6.97 -17.32 12.30
C ASP A 43 -7.52 -16.45 13.47
N PHE A 44 -8.21 -15.34 13.17
CA PHE A 44 -8.69 -14.38 14.15
C PHE A 44 -9.52 -15.00 15.27
N ALA A 45 -10.32 -16.03 14.98
CA ALA A 45 -11.11 -16.72 16.00
C ALA A 45 -10.27 -17.40 17.10
N SER A 46 -8.97 -17.58 16.88
CA SER A 46 -8.04 -18.19 17.84
C SER A 46 -7.01 -17.20 18.38
N ASN A 47 -6.49 -16.30 17.53
CA ASN A 47 -5.39 -15.39 17.91
C ASN A 47 -5.84 -13.94 18.18
N HIS A 48 -7.02 -13.56 17.72
CA HIS A 48 -7.60 -12.23 17.82
C HIS A 48 -6.70 -11.12 17.25
N PHE A 49 -5.86 -11.44 16.26
CA PHE A 49 -4.92 -10.47 15.68
C PHE A 49 -5.58 -9.58 14.63
N ILE A 50 -5.29 -8.28 14.73
CA ILE A 50 -5.60 -7.29 13.72
C ILE A 50 -4.32 -6.58 13.29
N TYR A 51 -4.30 -6.11 12.05
CA TYR A 51 -3.16 -5.45 11.43
C TYR A 51 -3.57 -4.06 10.99
N ILE A 52 -2.74 -3.07 11.30
CA ILE A 52 -3.04 -1.66 11.05
C ILE A 52 -1.90 -1.06 10.25
N TYR A 53 -2.27 -0.39 9.15
CA TYR A 53 -1.38 0.50 8.41
C TYR A 53 -1.69 1.93 8.83
N TYR A 54 -0.69 2.66 9.31
CA TYR A 54 -0.89 4.05 9.72
C TYR A 54 0.38 4.90 9.60
N THR A 55 0.22 6.21 9.43
CA THR A 55 1.31 7.17 9.43
C THR A 55 1.71 7.54 10.85
N TYR A 56 2.79 6.95 11.33
CA TYR A 56 3.39 7.20 12.63
C TYR A 56 4.19 8.51 12.65
N LYS A 57 3.88 9.37 13.64
CA LYS A 57 4.57 10.62 13.95
C LYS A 57 5.92 10.34 14.64
N LYS A 58 6.83 9.68 13.93
CA LYS A 58 8.09 9.13 14.47
C LYS A 58 8.98 10.17 15.16
N PHE A 59 8.98 11.40 14.65
CA PHE A 59 9.84 12.49 15.14
C PHE A 59 9.07 13.61 15.84
N GLY A 60 7.80 13.36 16.23
CA GLY A 60 6.94 14.37 16.87
C GLY A 60 6.44 15.48 15.93
N VAL A 61 6.80 15.44 14.65
CA VAL A 61 6.39 16.41 13.62
C VAL A 61 5.87 15.69 12.38
N CYS A 62 5.09 16.41 11.58
CA CYS A 62 4.48 15.89 10.35
C CYS A 62 4.74 16.82 9.14
N PRO A 63 6.02 17.15 8.82
CA PRO A 63 6.33 18.02 7.68
C PRO A 63 5.77 17.47 6.36
N THR A 64 5.55 18.37 5.40
CA THR A 64 5.15 18.07 4.01
C THR A 64 5.90 18.99 3.07
N GLY A 65 6.11 18.57 1.82
CA GLY A 65 6.76 19.41 0.80
C GLY A 65 8.27 19.56 0.95
N ASP A 66 8.89 18.82 1.87
CA ASP A 66 10.35 18.72 2.02
C ASP A 66 10.73 17.23 2.12
N PRO A 67 10.95 16.55 0.98
CA PRO A 67 11.11 15.10 0.97
C PRO A 67 12.46 14.64 1.52
N THR A 68 13.45 15.54 1.60
CA THR A 68 14.79 15.26 2.14
C THR A 68 14.90 15.51 3.64
N ASN A 69 13.81 15.93 4.28
CA ASN A 69 13.79 16.23 5.70
C ASN A 69 14.13 14.99 6.53
N SER A 70 15.09 15.11 7.46
CA SER A 70 15.49 14.00 8.32
C SER A 70 14.41 13.60 9.35
N GLN A 71 13.36 14.42 9.49
CA GLN A 71 12.23 14.22 10.38
C GLN A 71 10.92 13.88 9.64
N VAL A 72 11.01 13.36 8.41
CA VAL A 72 9.85 12.85 7.66
C VAL A 72 9.09 11.81 8.50
N PRO A 73 7.75 11.92 8.63
CA PRO A 73 6.96 10.89 9.29
C PRO A 73 6.92 9.62 8.45
N VAL A 74 6.61 8.50 9.08
CA VAL A 74 6.70 7.20 8.42
C VAL A 74 5.38 6.47 8.49
N ASN A 75 5.00 5.81 7.41
CA ASN A 75 4.00 4.77 7.47
C ASN A 75 4.56 3.53 8.17
N ARG A 76 3.66 2.81 8.84
CA ARG A 76 3.97 1.65 9.67
C ARG A 76 2.89 0.59 9.53
N VAL A 77 3.31 -0.66 9.50
CA VAL A 77 2.45 -1.83 9.63
C VAL A 77 2.67 -2.43 11.01
N SER A 78 1.61 -2.47 11.81
CA SER A 78 1.65 -3.02 13.17
C SER A 78 0.54 -4.05 13.37
N ARG A 79 0.85 -5.11 14.12
CA ARG A 79 -0.13 -6.07 14.63
C ARG A 79 -0.55 -5.69 16.05
N PHE A 80 -1.83 -5.86 16.36
CA PHE A 80 -2.41 -5.73 17.69
C PHE A 80 -3.24 -6.98 18.02
N THR A 81 -3.53 -7.18 19.30
CA THR A 81 -4.46 -8.22 19.76
C THR A 81 -5.76 -7.57 20.24
N LEU A 82 -6.89 -7.99 19.70
CA LEU A 82 -8.21 -7.55 20.11
C LEU A 82 -8.70 -8.39 21.31
N SER A 83 -8.91 -7.75 22.45
CA SER A 83 -9.48 -8.43 23.62
C SER A 83 -10.95 -8.85 23.39
N ASP A 84 -11.49 -9.69 24.28
CA ASP A 84 -12.93 -10.02 24.32
C ASP A 84 -13.80 -8.80 24.61
N ALA A 85 -13.25 -7.81 25.31
CA ALA A 85 -13.85 -6.48 25.48
C ALA A 85 -13.77 -5.61 24.21
N HIS A 86 -13.23 -6.15 23.13
CA HIS A 86 -13.07 -5.52 21.82
C HIS A 86 -12.22 -4.25 21.82
N VAL A 87 -11.24 -4.20 22.72
CA VAL A 87 -10.20 -3.17 22.75
C VAL A 87 -8.89 -3.80 22.32
N ALA A 88 -8.23 -3.19 21.34
CA ALA A 88 -6.97 -3.63 20.78
C ALA A 88 -5.79 -3.09 21.59
N SER A 89 -4.80 -3.94 21.83
CA SER A 89 -3.58 -3.58 22.58
C SER A 89 -2.40 -4.45 22.13
N GLY A 90 -1.23 -4.25 22.74
CA GLY A 90 -0.05 -5.09 22.49
C GLY A 90 0.54 -4.90 21.09
N GLU A 91 0.86 -3.66 20.72
CA GLU A 91 1.45 -3.34 19.41
C GLU A 91 2.74 -4.13 19.15
N THR A 92 2.78 -4.86 18.04
CA THR A 92 4.00 -5.43 17.46
C THR A 92 4.25 -4.79 16.10
N VAL A 93 5.33 -4.01 15.98
CA VAL A 93 5.70 -3.36 14.71
C VAL A 93 6.31 -4.40 13.76
N LEU A 94 5.74 -4.54 12.56
CA LEU A 94 6.19 -5.51 11.56
C LEU A 94 7.07 -4.84 10.49
N ILE A 95 6.62 -3.69 10.01
CA ILE A 95 7.33 -2.83 9.06
C ILE A 95 7.27 -1.40 9.59
N ASP A 96 8.42 -0.76 9.70
CA ASP A 96 8.60 0.62 10.09
C ASP A 96 9.36 1.40 9.01
N THR A 97 9.34 2.72 9.13
CA THR A 97 10.15 3.61 8.28
C THR A 97 9.80 3.56 6.79
N LEU A 98 8.56 3.18 6.44
CA LEU A 98 8.02 3.45 5.10
C LEU A 98 7.86 4.96 4.96
N LEU A 99 8.73 5.63 4.21
CA LEU A 99 8.74 7.10 4.20
C LEU A 99 7.42 7.67 3.70
N SER A 100 6.94 8.74 4.32
CA SER A 100 5.82 9.55 3.83
C SER A 100 6.30 10.99 3.65
N PRO A 101 7.19 11.28 2.67
CA PRO A 101 7.86 12.58 2.60
C PRO A 101 6.89 13.73 2.27
N ASN A 102 6.04 13.55 1.27
CA ASN A 102 5.16 14.61 0.80
C ASN A 102 3.76 14.61 1.46
N GLY A 103 3.40 13.51 2.10
CA GLY A 103 2.13 13.33 2.83
C GLY A 103 0.97 12.80 2.01
N ASN A 104 1.18 12.62 0.72
CA ASN A 104 0.31 11.92 -0.21
C ASN A 104 1.00 10.67 -0.79
N HIS A 105 0.22 9.89 -1.54
CA HIS A 105 0.61 8.61 -2.12
C HIS A 105 1.11 7.63 -1.06
N ASN A 106 0.35 7.52 0.03
CA ASN A 106 0.71 6.62 1.13
C ASN A 106 0.33 5.17 0.82
N GLY A 107 -0.61 4.92 -0.11
CA GLY A 107 -1.27 3.63 -0.26
C GLY A 107 -1.91 3.22 1.07
N GLY A 108 -1.53 2.04 1.57
CA GLY A 108 -1.84 1.62 2.93
C GLY A 108 -2.97 0.62 3.05
N ASP A 109 -3.32 -0.06 1.97
CA ASP A 109 -4.28 -1.16 2.03
C ASP A 109 -3.61 -2.45 2.53
N LEU A 110 -4.39 -3.32 3.16
CA LEU A 110 -3.90 -4.55 3.81
C LEU A 110 -4.85 -5.70 3.54
N HIS A 111 -4.31 -6.82 3.03
CA HIS A 111 -5.08 -8.04 2.87
C HIS A 111 -4.24 -9.28 3.13
N PHE A 112 -4.87 -10.31 3.69
CA PHE A 112 -4.30 -11.65 3.68
C PHE A 112 -4.63 -12.35 2.36
N GLY A 113 -3.61 -12.93 1.74
CA GLY A 113 -3.80 -13.85 0.63
C GLY A 113 -4.31 -15.21 1.11
N SER A 114 -4.78 -16.03 0.17
CA SER A 114 -5.12 -17.44 0.43
C SER A 114 -3.92 -18.30 0.85
N ASP A 115 -2.71 -17.77 0.66
CA ASP A 115 -1.44 -18.34 1.14
C ASP A 115 -1.17 -18.05 2.63
N GLY A 116 -2.04 -17.31 3.31
CA GLY A 116 -1.89 -16.93 4.72
C GLY A 116 -0.84 -15.86 4.97
N LEU A 117 -0.38 -15.17 3.92
CA LEU A 117 0.61 -14.09 3.99
C LEU A 117 -0.09 -12.72 3.95
N LEU A 118 0.52 -11.72 4.60
CA LEU A 118 0.02 -10.36 4.62
C LEU A 118 0.62 -9.59 3.44
N TYR A 119 -0.26 -9.04 2.60
CA TYR A 119 0.07 -8.15 1.50
C TYR A 119 -0.21 -6.70 1.92
N VAL A 120 0.67 -5.79 1.52
CA VAL A 120 0.62 -4.37 1.91
C VAL A 120 0.84 -3.50 0.69
N SER A 121 -0.04 -2.54 0.43
CA SER A 121 0.21 -1.53 -0.61
C SER A 121 0.97 -0.33 -0.03
N VAL A 122 1.99 0.13 -0.74
CA VAL A 122 2.80 1.30 -0.36
C VAL A 122 3.01 2.16 -1.59
N GLY A 123 2.55 3.41 -1.55
CA GLY A 123 2.77 4.36 -2.65
C GLY A 123 4.18 4.94 -2.69
N ASP A 124 4.43 5.74 -3.71
CA ASP A 124 5.74 6.33 -4.03
C ASP A 124 6.12 7.51 -3.13
N GLY A 125 5.23 7.92 -2.20
CA GLY A 125 5.46 9.01 -1.26
C GLY A 125 5.23 10.42 -1.83
N GLY A 126 4.80 10.54 -3.09
CA GLY A 126 4.41 11.78 -3.77
C GLY A 126 5.56 12.66 -4.27
N SER A 127 6.70 12.57 -3.61
CA SER A 127 7.97 13.19 -4.02
C SER A 127 9.12 12.27 -3.67
N ASP A 128 10.15 12.32 -4.51
CA ASP A 128 11.35 11.54 -4.33
C ASP A 128 12.08 11.92 -3.04
N TYR A 129 12.34 10.89 -2.23
CA TYR A 129 12.99 10.97 -0.93
C TYR A 129 14.47 11.34 -1.02
N ALA A 130 15.12 11.08 -2.16
CA ALA A 130 16.52 11.42 -2.39
C ALA A 130 16.69 12.90 -2.78
N GLY A 131 15.64 13.50 -3.35
CA GLY A 131 15.61 14.88 -3.79
C GLY A 131 16.33 15.11 -5.12
N ASP A 132 16.55 14.07 -5.92
CA ASP A 132 17.28 14.14 -7.18
C ASP A 132 16.39 14.07 -8.43
N SER A 133 15.16 13.54 -8.31
CA SER A 133 14.22 13.44 -9.43
C SER A 133 12.95 14.29 -9.27
N GLY A 134 12.65 14.78 -8.05
CA GLY A 134 11.54 15.69 -7.78
C GLY A 134 10.23 14.98 -7.44
N GLY A 135 9.08 15.61 -7.76
CA GLY A 135 7.75 15.09 -7.41
C GLY A 135 6.88 14.79 -8.62
N ALA A 136 5.63 14.37 -8.35
CA ALA A 136 4.65 14.05 -9.39
C ALA A 136 5.22 13.07 -10.43
N GLY A 137 5.03 13.34 -11.73
CA GLY A 137 5.52 12.48 -12.81
C GLY A 137 7.03 12.25 -12.85
N ALA A 138 7.83 13.08 -12.17
CA ALA A 138 9.27 12.94 -12.14
C ALA A 138 9.78 12.10 -10.96
N ASN A 139 8.95 11.81 -9.96
CA ASN A 139 9.31 11.00 -8.79
C ASN A 139 9.68 9.57 -9.20
N ASP A 140 10.97 9.21 -9.12
CA ASP A 140 11.48 7.89 -9.50
C ASP A 140 11.76 6.96 -8.31
N ALA A 141 11.31 7.31 -7.10
CA ALA A 141 11.52 6.51 -5.88
C ALA A 141 11.07 5.04 -6.03
N THR A 142 10.14 4.75 -6.93
CA THR A 142 9.65 3.40 -7.22
C THR A 142 10.64 2.55 -7.98
N ARG A 143 11.56 3.19 -8.74
CA ARG A 143 12.67 2.57 -9.47
C ARG A 143 13.80 2.15 -8.55
N ASP A 144 13.91 2.78 -7.39
CA ASP A 144 14.79 2.34 -6.33
C ASP A 144 14.27 1.06 -5.67
N ARG A 145 14.94 -0.05 -5.97
CA ARG A 145 14.58 -1.39 -5.47
C ARG A 145 15.07 -1.64 -4.04
N PHE A 146 15.96 -0.79 -3.55
CA PHE A 146 16.49 -0.85 -2.19
C PHE A 146 15.64 -0.06 -1.19
N ILE A 147 14.49 0.50 -1.60
CA ILE A 147 13.52 1.18 -0.73
C ILE A 147 12.11 0.63 -0.93
N LEU A 148 11.29 0.68 0.12
CA LEU A 148 9.93 0.16 0.17
C LEU A 148 8.85 1.15 -0.32
N LEU A 149 9.15 2.02 -1.29
CA LEU A 149 8.19 2.97 -1.89
C LEU A 149 7.69 2.50 -3.26
N GLY A 150 6.39 2.66 -3.53
CA GLY A 150 5.76 2.27 -4.79
C GLY A 150 5.75 0.76 -5.05
N LYS A 151 5.34 -0.01 -4.04
CA LYS A 151 5.45 -1.47 -3.99
C LYS A 151 4.14 -2.11 -3.50
N ILE A 152 3.91 -3.35 -3.90
CA ILE A 152 3.19 -4.32 -3.06
C ILE A 152 4.25 -5.08 -2.26
N LEU A 153 4.10 -5.10 -0.94
CA LEU A 153 4.93 -5.89 -0.04
C LEU A 153 4.20 -7.19 0.32
N ARG A 154 4.97 -8.25 0.61
CA ARG A 154 4.43 -9.50 1.16
C ARG A 154 5.31 -10.03 2.28
N ILE A 155 4.72 -10.19 3.45
CA ILE A 155 5.37 -10.65 4.68
C ILE A 155 4.55 -11.74 5.37
N THR A 156 5.17 -12.47 6.29
CA THR A 156 4.44 -13.37 7.18
C THR A 156 3.65 -12.58 8.24
N ARG A 157 2.76 -13.27 8.97
CA ARG A 157 1.95 -12.73 10.08
C ARG A 157 2.75 -12.05 11.20
N ASP A 158 4.03 -12.39 11.33
CA ASP A 158 5.00 -11.88 12.30
C ASP A 158 6.09 -11.01 11.64
N GLY A 159 5.94 -10.69 10.36
CA GLY A 159 6.80 -9.73 9.64
C GLY A 159 8.08 -10.33 9.05
N ALA A 160 8.26 -11.65 9.07
CA ALA A 160 9.37 -12.33 8.38
C ALA A 160 9.18 -12.36 6.86
N ILE A 161 10.23 -12.73 6.12
CA ILE A 161 10.17 -12.90 4.66
C ILE A 161 9.67 -14.30 4.32
N PRO A 162 8.56 -14.43 3.57
CA PRO A 162 8.13 -15.71 3.04
C PRO A 162 9.17 -16.26 2.06
N PRO A 163 9.57 -17.54 2.14
CA PRO A 163 10.51 -18.14 1.20
C PRO A 163 10.07 -18.06 -0.26
N SER A 164 8.76 -17.93 -0.49
CA SER A 164 8.15 -17.79 -1.82
C SER A 164 8.26 -16.37 -2.40
N ASN A 165 8.80 -15.38 -1.69
CA ASN A 165 9.00 -14.03 -2.24
C ASN A 165 9.95 -14.05 -3.44
N PRO A 166 9.70 -13.18 -4.45
CA PRO A 166 10.44 -13.21 -5.72
C PRO A 166 11.90 -12.78 -5.58
N PHE A 167 12.25 -12.03 -4.52
CA PHE A 167 13.59 -11.52 -4.30
C PHE A 167 14.21 -12.15 -3.06
N GLN A 168 15.17 -13.04 -3.30
CA GLN A 168 15.85 -13.85 -2.29
C GLN A 168 17.35 -13.97 -2.62
N GLY A 169 18.14 -14.37 -1.62
CA GLY A 169 19.54 -14.70 -1.80
C GLY A 169 20.45 -13.49 -2.02
N ALA A 170 21.56 -13.71 -2.73
CA ALA A 170 22.58 -12.69 -2.95
C ALA A 170 22.01 -11.46 -3.70
N GLY A 171 22.42 -10.26 -3.29
CA GLY A 171 21.89 -9.01 -3.85
C GLY A 171 20.55 -8.56 -3.24
N THR A 172 20.07 -9.22 -2.19
CA THR A 172 18.83 -8.85 -1.49
C THR A 172 19.07 -8.66 0.01
N ALA A 173 18.23 -7.88 0.66
CA ALA A 173 18.27 -7.67 2.11
C ALA A 173 16.90 -7.29 2.68
N ARG A 174 16.75 -7.46 3.99
CA ARG A 174 15.59 -6.97 4.76
C ARG A 174 15.60 -5.45 4.80
N CYS A 175 14.41 -4.86 4.64
CA CYS A 175 14.19 -3.43 4.75
C CYS A 175 13.19 -3.05 5.84
N ASN A 176 12.54 -4.01 6.48
CA ASN A 176 11.38 -3.77 7.35
C ASN A 176 11.62 -2.79 8.52
N THR A 177 12.84 -2.63 9.03
CA THR A 177 13.10 -1.71 10.16
C THR A 177 13.42 -0.29 9.69
N THR A 178 14.19 -0.17 8.60
CA THR A 178 14.77 1.09 8.10
C THR A 178 14.03 1.63 6.87
N GLY A 179 13.06 0.88 6.34
CA GLY A 179 12.35 1.21 5.10
C GLY A 179 13.19 1.03 3.83
N ARG A 180 14.50 0.78 3.98
CA ARG A 180 15.48 0.70 2.90
C ARG A 180 16.69 -0.15 3.29
N THR A 181 17.46 -0.56 2.30
CA THR A 181 18.74 -1.24 2.44
C THR A 181 19.83 -0.51 1.63
N THR A 182 21.02 -1.10 1.50
CA THR A 182 22.12 -0.57 0.70
C THR A 182 21.70 -0.38 -0.76
N ALA A 183 22.04 0.78 -1.33
CA ALA A 183 21.80 1.07 -2.74
C ALA A 183 22.38 -0.04 -3.65
N GLY A 184 21.61 -0.45 -4.65
CA GLY A 184 21.93 -1.56 -5.54
C GLY A 184 21.46 -2.94 -5.05
N LEU A 185 21.03 -3.07 -3.80
CA LEU A 185 20.32 -4.28 -3.33
C LEU A 185 18.81 -4.17 -3.59
N VAL A 186 18.10 -5.28 -3.34
CA VAL A 186 16.64 -5.35 -3.43
C VAL A 186 16.05 -5.67 -2.05
N CYS A 187 15.01 -4.93 -1.65
CA CYS A 187 14.24 -5.25 -0.44
C CYS A 187 13.50 -6.59 -0.60
N GLN A 188 13.72 -7.51 0.35
CA GLN A 188 13.12 -8.85 0.31
C GLN A 188 11.62 -8.86 0.55
N GLU A 189 11.08 -7.81 1.18
CA GLU A 189 9.65 -7.63 1.42
C GLU A 189 8.87 -7.40 0.12
N THR A 190 9.54 -6.94 -0.96
CA THR A 190 8.89 -6.58 -2.21
C THR A 190 8.29 -7.81 -2.91
N PHE A 191 6.97 -7.78 -3.11
CA PHE A 191 6.25 -8.72 -3.96
C PHE A 191 6.15 -8.21 -5.39
N ALA A 192 5.80 -6.94 -5.58
CA ALA A 192 5.76 -6.27 -6.87
C ALA A 192 6.14 -4.79 -6.71
N TRP A 193 6.51 -4.11 -7.80
CA TRP A 193 7.10 -2.78 -7.75
C TRP A 193 6.75 -1.95 -8.99
N GLY A 194 7.11 -0.66 -8.96
CA GLY A 194 6.82 0.26 -10.06
C GLY A 194 5.37 0.75 -10.05
N LEU A 195 4.78 0.90 -8.86
CA LEU A 195 3.41 1.43 -8.66
C LEU A 195 3.48 2.85 -8.10
N ARG A 196 2.58 3.74 -8.53
CA ARG A 196 2.56 5.14 -8.10
C ARG A 196 1.88 5.30 -6.74
N ASN A 197 0.59 5.02 -6.69
CA ASN A 197 -0.26 5.11 -5.52
C ASN A 197 -1.27 3.96 -5.54
N PRO A 198 -0.84 2.72 -5.25
CA PRO A 198 -1.70 1.53 -5.20
C PRO A 198 -2.67 1.66 -4.02
N PHE A 199 -3.81 2.32 -4.28
CA PHE A 199 -4.67 2.89 -3.26
C PHE A 199 -5.54 1.83 -2.59
N ARG A 200 -6.06 0.88 -3.39
CA ARG A 200 -6.75 -0.32 -2.91
C ARG A 200 -6.37 -1.53 -3.75
N PHE A 201 -6.44 -2.70 -3.15
CA PHE A 201 -6.37 -3.96 -3.88
C PHE A 201 -7.30 -4.99 -3.24
N ALA A 202 -7.77 -5.97 -3.99
CA ALA A 202 -8.61 -7.01 -3.44
C ALA A 202 -8.30 -8.38 -4.04
N PHE A 203 -8.30 -9.41 -3.18
CA PHE A 203 -8.20 -10.80 -3.62
C PHE A 203 -9.56 -11.31 -4.10
N ARG A 204 -9.53 -12.08 -5.19
CA ARG A 204 -10.68 -12.88 -5.61
C ARG A 204 -10.89 -13.99 -4.59
N PRO A 205 -12.07 -14.07 -3.94
CA PRO A 205 -12.36 -15.07 -2.92
C PRO A 205 -12.04 -16.49 -3.37
N GLY A 206 -11.35 -17.26 -2.51
CA GLY A 206 -10.99 -18.65 -2.77
C GLY A 206 -9.83 -18.87 -3.76
N THR A 207 -9.16 -17.82 -4.22
CA THR A 207 -8.03 -17.91 -5.15
C THR A 207 -6.83 -17.09 -4.66
N SER A 208 -5.72 -17.11 -5.40
CA SER A 208 -4.57 -16.21 -5.16
C SER A 208 -4.52 -15.03 -6.13
N GLN A 209 -5.50 -14.90 -7.02
CA GLN A 209 -5.59 -13.73 -7.91
C GLN A 209 -6.05 -12.52 -7.10
N PHE A 210 -5.41 -11.38 -7.33
CA PHE A 210 -5.85 -10.10 -6.82
C PHE A 210 -5.58 -9.00 -7.83
N PHE A 211 -6.36 -7.93 -7.75
CA PHE A 211 -6.22 -6.76 -8.59
C PHE A 211 -5.88 -5.54 -7.74
N ILE A 212 -4.99 -4.69 -8.27
CA ILE A 212 -4.47 -3.49 -7.65
C ILE A 212 -5.03 -2.31 -8.44
N ASN A 213 -5.66 -1.37 -7.75
CA ASN A 213 -6.06 -0.09 -8.32
C ASN A 213 -4.93 0.90 -8.04
N ASP A 214 -4.17 1.24 -9.08
CA ASP A 214 -3.07 2.20 -9.00
C ASP A 214 -3.51 3.56 -9.55
N VAL A 215 -3.47 4.57 -8.68
CA VAL A 215 -3.95 5.91 -9.04
C VAL A 215 -2.92 6.62 -9.90
N GLY A 216 -3.36 7.03 -11.08
CA GLY A 216 -2.60 7.75 -12.09
C GLY A 216 -2.11 9.13 -11.66
N GLN A 217 -1.21 9.72 -12.45
CA GLN A 217 -0.76 11.09 -12.24
C GLN A 217 -1.70 12.10 -12.89
N ASN A 218 -1.74 12.14 -14.21
CA ASN A 218 -2.50 13.15 -14.97
C ASN A 218 -3.27 12.57 -16.16
N ALA A 219 -2.95 11.35 -16.61
CA ALA A 219 -3.42 10.85 -17.90
C ALA A 219 -4.20 9.53 -17.79
N TRP A 220 -3.77 8.58 -16.95
CA TRP A 220 -4.33 7.24 -16.94
C TRP A 220 -4.49 6.68 -15.53
N GLU A 221 -5.69 6.18 -15.24
CA GLU A 221 -5.95 5.32 -14.10
C GLU A 221 -5.80 3.86 -14.53
N GLU A 222 -5.32 2.98 -13.63
CA GLU A 222 -5.04 1.59 -14.00
C GLU A 222 -5.46 0.56 -12.96
N ILE A 223 -5.82 -0.63 -13.47
CA ILE A 223 -6.04 -1.85 -12.71
C ILE A 223 -5.00 -2.87 -13.15
N ASP A 224 -4.16 -3.28 -12.21
CA ASP A 224 -3.13 -4.29 -12.43
C ASP A 224 -3.52 -5.65 -11.86
N GLN A 225 -3.13 -6.71 -12.55
CA GLN A 225 -3.13 -8.03 -11.92
C GLN A 225 -1.88 -8.21 -11.09
N GLY A 226 -2.06 -8.44 -9.78
CA GLY A 226 -1.00 -8.72 -8.82
C GLY A 226 -0.17 -9.95 -9.21
N GLN A 227 1.12 -9.74 -9.49
CA GLN A 227 2.04 -10.78 -9.96
C GLN A 227 3.38 -10.70 -9.24
N ALA A 228 3.89 -11.86 -8.79
CA ALA A 228 5.16 -11.91 -8.08
C ALA A 228 6.32 -11.47 -8.97
N GLY A 229 7.05 -10.46 -8.53
CA GLY A 229 8.21 -9.88 -9.22
C GLY A 229 7.87 -8.85 -10.30
N ALA A 230 6.58 -8.59 -10.55
CA ALA A 230 6.16 -7.67 -11.61
C ALA A 230 6.65 -6.24 -11.38
N ASP A 231 7.09 -5.63 -12.47
CA ASP A 231 7.39 -4.20 -12.59
C ASP A 231 6.25 -3.54 -13.37
N TYR A 232 5.43 -2.72 -12.72
CA TYR A 232 4.30 -2.03 -13.36
C TYR A 232 4.74 -0.75 -14.09
N GLY A 233 5.96 -0.28 -13.83
CA GLY A 233 6.66 0.65 -14.70
C GLY A 233 6.54 2.12 -14.34
N TRP A 234 5.79 2.52 -13.29
CA TRP A 234 5.92 3.87 -12.75
C TRP A 234 7.38 4.08 -12.28
N ASN A 235 8.02 5.22 -12.54
CA ASN A 235 7.51 6.42 -13.22
C ASN A 235 7.85 6.51 -14.71
N CYS A 236 8.35 5.44 -15.32
CA CYS A 236 8.64 5.38 -16.75
C CYS A 236 7.37 5.38 -17.61
N ARG A 237 6.28 4.81 -17.08
CA ARG A 237 4.98 4.67 -17.72
C ARG A 237 3.85 5.10 -16.78
N GLU A 238 2.70 5.39 -17.38
CA GLU A 238 1.42 5.65 -16.71
C GLU A 238 0.37 4.90 -17.55
N GLY A 239 -0.24 3.84 -17.00
CA GLY A 239 -0.91 2.85 -17.84
C GLY A 239 0.08 2.11 -18.77
N ARG A 240 -0.38 1.78 -19.98
CA ARG A 240 0.44 1.22 -21.06
C ARG A 240 1.29 2.26 -21.79
N HIS A 241 1.23 3.51 -21.38
CA HIS A 241 1.76 4.65 -22.11
C HIS A 241 3.06 5.16 -21.51
N THR A 242 3.96 5.69 -22.33
CA THR A 242 5.12 6.43 -21.82
C THR A 242 4.65 7.59 -20.94
N ASN A 243 5.26 7.74 -19.76
CA ASN A 243 4.92 8.84 -18.87
C ASN A 243 5.17 10.18 -19.60
N SER A 244 4.10 10.96 -19.74
CA SER A 244 4.11 12.21 -20.49
C SER A 244 4.50 13.42 -19.63
N THR A 245 4.52 13.26 -18.31
CA THR A 245 4.56 14.35 -17.31
C THR A 245 5.88 14.46 -16.56
N GLY A 246 6.79 13.51 -16.76
CA GLY A 246 8.10 13.42 -16.10
C GLY A 246 8.63 11.98 -16.24
N GLY A 247 9.78 11.67 -15.64
CA GLY A 247 10.16 10.26 -15.41
C GLY A 247 10.44 9.41 -16.65
N LYS A 248 10.65 10.01 -17.83
CA LYS A 248 10.86 9.28 -19.09
C LYS A 248 12.14 8.46 -19.04
N CYS A 249 12.03 7.20 -18.62
CA CYS A 249 13.11 6.25 -18.76
C CYS A 249 13.37 6.05 -20.25
N SER A 250 14.57 6.44 -20.70
CA SER A 250 14.98 6.38 -22.09
C SER A 250 16.32 5.64 -22.21
N PRO A 251 16.33 4.40 -22.76
CA PRO A 251 15.16 3.63 -23.18
C PRO A 251 14.31 3.16 -21.99
N THR A 252 13.04 2.90 -22.23
CA THR A 252 12.16 2.28 -21.22
C THR A 252 12.68 0.88 -20.90
N PRO A 253 12.85 0.50 -19.62
CA PRO A 253 13.27 -0.84 -19.26
C PRO A 253 12.33 -1.91 -19.87
N PRO A 254 12.88 -3.02 -20.39
CA PRO A 254 12.05 -4.08 -20.95
C PRO A 254 11.32 -4.86 -19.85
N ASN A 255 10.30 -5.64 -20.24
CA ASN A 255 9.57 -6.59 -19.40
C ASN A 255 8.73 -5.95 -18.27
N MET A 256 8.31 -4.71 -18.43
CA MET A 256 7.25 -4.17 -17.57
C MET A 256 5.91 -4.85 -17.89
N VAL A 257 5.05 -4.99 -16.89
CA VAL A 257 3.75 -5.64 -16.99
C VAL A 257 2.70 -4.57 -17.29
N ASP A 258 1.82 -4.84 -18.24
CA ASP A 258 0.73 -3.93 -18.58
C ASP A 258 -0.47 -4.14 -17.64
N PRO A 259 -1.23 -3.08 -17.34
CA PRO A 259 -2.47 -3.22 -16.61
C PRO A 259 -3.49 -4.05 -17.38
N ILE A 260 -4.37 -4.73 -16.66
CA ILE A 260 -5.47 -5.50 -17.25
C ILE A 260 -6.63 -4.61 -17.68
N TYR A 261 -6.71 -3.40 -17.14
CA TYR A 261 -7.67 -2.37 -17.50
C TYR A 261 -7.08 -0.99 -17.22
N GLU A 262 -7.35 -0.02 -18.09
CA GLU A 262 -6.94 1.37 -17.95
C GLU A 262 -8.02 2.28 -18.55
N TYR A 263 -8.10 3.51 -18.08
CA TYR A 263 -8.94 4.55 -18.69
C TYR A 263 -8.30 5.92 -18.54
N ASP A 264 -8.60 6.81 -19.49
CA ASP A 264 -8.04 8.16 -19.49
C ASP A 264 -8.75 9.10 -18.52
N HIS A 265 -8.10 10.22 -18.23
CA HIS A 265 -8.66 11.26 -17.36
C HIS A 265 -9.68 12.17 -18.06
N SER A 266 -10.35 11.72 -19.13
CA SER A 266 -11.35 12.53 -19.83
C SER A 266 -12.64 12.72 -19.02
N SER A 267 -12.97 11.76 -18.15
CA SER A 267 -14.15 11.83 -17.28
C SER A 267 -13.87 11.53 -15.82
N CYS A 268 -12.92 10.64 -15.51
CA CYS A 268 -12.65 10.15 -14.17
C CYS A 268 -11.14 10.18 -13.87
N SER A 269 -10.68 10.29 -12.61
CA SER A 269 -9.25 10.60 -12.35
C SER A 269 -8.71 10.15 -10.99
N SER A 270 -9.31 9.14 -10.36
CA SER A 270 -8.85 8.63 -9.06
C SER A 270 -9.45 7.25 -8.72
N ILE A 271 -8.88 6.17 -9.27
CA ILE A 271 -9.34 4.80 -9.03
C ILE A 271 -9.01 4.32 -7.59
N THR A 272 -9.98 4.48 -6.68
CA THR A 272 -9.73 4.38 -5.23
C THR A 272 -10.58 3.34 -4.51
N GLY A 273 -11.50 2.66 -5.21
CA GLY A 273 -12.30 1.59 -4.65
C GLY A 273 -12.24 0.33 -5.52
N GLY A 274 -12.20 -0.85 -4.90
CA GLY A 274 -12.17 -2.11 -5.63
C GLY A 274 -12.54 -3.30 -4.77
N ALA A 275 -13.39 -4.19 -5.27
CA ALA A 275 -13.78 -5.42 -4.60
C ALA A 275 -14.27 -6.49 -5.59
N PHE A 276 -14.00 -7.75 -5.27
CA PHE A 276 -14.64 -8.86 -5.97
C PHE A 276 -16.04 -9.12 -5.43
N VAL A 277 -16.99 -9.34 -6.34
CA VAL A 277 -18.36 -9.71 -5.98
C VAL A 277 -18.36 -11.11 -5.36
N PRO A 278 -18.82 -11.27 -4.10
CA PRO A 278 -18.90 -12.56 -3.45
C PRO A 278 -19.98 -13.44 -4.10
N ALA A 279 -19.75 -14.76 -4.08
CA ALA A 279 -20.69 -15.72 -4.64
C ALA A 279 -22.07 -15.65 -3.93
N GLY A 280 -23.14 -15.63 -4.73
CA GLY A 280 -24.51 -15.75 -4.23
C GLY A 280 -25.11 -14.49 -3.59
N VAL A 281 -24.39 -13.35 -3.60
CA VAL A 281 -24.92 -12.08 -3.05
C VAL A 281 -25.56 -11.22 -4.14
N TRP A 282 -25.04 -11.29 -5.37
CA TRP A 282 -25.48 -10.47 -6.52
C TRP A 282 -26.04 -11.36 -7.64
N PRO A 283 -26.77 -10.79 -8.62
CA PRO A 283 -27.18 -11.50 -9.82
C PRO A 283 -26.02 -12.25 -10.50
N ALA A 284 -26.33 -13.39 -11.14
CA ALA A 284 -25.33 -14.33 -11.63
C ALA A 284 -24.35 -13.73 -12.66
N GLU A 285 -24.79 -12.72 -13.40
CA GLU A 285 -23.98 -11.95 -14.35
C GLU A 285 -22.81 -11.19 -13.69
N TYR A 286 -22.89 -10.91 -12.38
CA TYR A 286 -21.82 -10.26 -11.62
C TYR A 286 -20.95 -11.25 -10.83
N ALA A 287 -21.23 -12.56 -10.91
CA ALA A 287 -20.51 -13.55 -10.10
C ALA A 287 -19.00 -13.56 -10.43
N GLY A 288 -18.18 -13.25 -9.43
CA GLY A 288 -16.72 -13.18 -9.57
C GLY A 288 -16.21 -11.98 -10.38
N ALA A 289 -17.08 -11.02 -10.71
CA ALA A 289 -16.69 -9.75 -11.29
C ALA A 289 -15.85 -8.95 -10.29
N TYR A 290 -14.91 -8.17 -10.82
CA TYR A 290 -14.23 -7.12 -10.06
C TYR A 290 -14.97 -5.81 -10.30
N LEU A 291 -15.53 -5.25 -9.23
CA LEU A 291 -16.10 -3.90 -9.26
C LEU A 291 -15.03 -2.93 -8.79
N PHE A 292 -14.88 -1.83 -9.51
CA PHE A 292 -14.04 -0.72 -9.10
C PHE A 292 -14.86 0.56 -9.04
N ALA A 293 -14.34 1.54 -8.29
CA ALA A 293 -14.92 2.86 -8.15
C ALA A 293 -13.81 3.89 -8.22
N ASP A 294 -14.16 5.03 -8.78
CA ASP A 294 -13.32 6.21 -8.86
C ASP A 294 -13.91 7.29 -7.96
N TYR A 295 -13.06 8.06 -7.30
CA TYR A 295 -13.47 9.12 -6.38
C TYR A 295 -13.91 10.40 -7.10
N VAL A 296 -13.45 10.59 -8.33
CA VAL A 296 -13.65 11.78 -9.16
C VAL A 296 -14.33 11.36 -10.47
N CYS A 297 -15.49 10.71 -10.35
CA CYS A 297 -16.52 10.61 -11.40
C CYS A 297 -17.81 11.31 -10.87
#